data_AF-A0A9E3YAS8-F1
#
_entry.id   AF-A0A9E3YAS8-F1
#
_cell.length_a   1.000
_cell.length_b   1.000
_cell.length_c   1.000
_cell.angle_alpha   90.00
_cell.angle_beta   90.00
_cell.angle_gamma   90.00
#
_symmetry.space_group_name_H-M   'P 1'
#
loop_
_entity.id
_entity.type
_entity.pdbx_description
1 polymer ?
#
loop_
_entity_poly.entity_id
_entity_poly.type
_entity_poly.pdbx_seq_one_letter_code
_entity_poly.pdbx_strand_id
1 'polypeptide(L)'
;RLVHLAARFDDELEWLRQGVKSASQWIADRLQIRSATAREWIRVGHALRHLPLIDAALAAGEISYAKARILTRWADVDSEAQLLGLARERTADRLSVAIARALADGGETDDERDARLHEARSVTTWTDGDGMTVVRVVVPPSVGKPIVAAIDELVRRIAALPPEGPVDAPTVPDGAPAGAVCEQKVVDEVTESGQNAPAGATGRQSVSAPPPKVSRQMSAPTDSLVDTLHKIGLRWHPSGHDEWTFPSLAQQRADALVVLLLGAGVQVSTEVVFHVRGDGATFDDGTPTTDSAIFRQLDQAFVRLLIHDADRRPVNASSARRLPT
;
A
#
# COMPACT_ATOMS: atom_id res chain seq x y z
N ARG A 1 17.80 -11.36 -27.27
CA ARG A 1 18.19 -12.80 -27.19
C ARG A 1 17.62 -13.53 -25.96
N LEU A 2 17.96 -13.16 -24.71
CA LEU A 2 17.49 -13.87 -23.50
C LEU A 2 15.95 -14.01 -23.42
N VAL A 3 15.22 -12.89 -23.58
CA VAL A 3 13.75 -12.88 -23.52
C VAL A 3 13.09 -13.76 -24.59
N HIS A 4 13.65 -13.78 -25.81
CA HIS A 4 13.19 -14.64 -26.90
C HIS A 4 13.36 -16.13 -26.59
N LEU A 5 14.46 -16.51 -25.93
CA LEU A 5 14.68 -17.88 -25.47
C LEU A 5 13.71 -18.25 -24.34
N ALA A 6 13.45 -17.33 -23.41
CA ALA A 6 12.48 -17.55 -22.33
C ALA A 6 11.05 -17.78 -22.86
N ALA A 7 10.59 -16.93 -23.79
CA ALA A 7 9.28 -17.07 -24.42
C ALA A 7 9.18 -18.31 -25.31
N ARG A 8 10.24 -18.68 -26.06
CA ARG A 8 10.27 -19.92 -26.83
C ARG A 8 10.19 -21.16 -25.93
N PHE A 9 10.90 -21.15 -24.81
CA PHE A 9 10.86 -22.26 -23.85
C PHE A 9 9.49 -22.40 -23.17
N ASP A 10 8.76 -21.29 -22.99
CA ASP A 10 7.36 -21.30 -22.53
C ASP A 10 6.47 -22.04 -23.55
N ASP A 11 6.54 -21.70 -24.84
CA ASP A 11 5.79 -22.35 -25.93
C ASP A 11 6.12 -23.83 -26.13
N GLU A 12 7.38 -24.24 -25.93
CA GLU A 12 7.83 -25.62 -26.15
C GLU A 12 7.27 -26.61 -25.11
N LEU A 13 6.65 -26.11 -24.03
CA LEU A 13 6.01 -26.86 -22.93
C LEU A 13 6.92 -27.93 -22.27
N GLU A 14 8.23 -27.84 -22.45
CA GLU A 14 9.18 -28.82 -21.95
C GLU A 14 9.27 -28.82 -20.41
N TRP A 15 9.02 -27.66 -19.80
CA TRP A 15 8.83 -27.51 -18.36
C TRP A 15 7.67 -28.37 -17.81
N LEU A 16 6.61 -28.60 -18.59
CA LEU A 16 5.46 -29.42 -18.20
C LEU A 16 5.82 -30.91 -18.21
N ARG A 17 6.61 -31.36 -19.20
CA ARG A 17 7.14 -32.74 -19.25
C ARG A 17 8.03 -33.06 -18.04
N GLN A 18 8.70 -32.04 -17.51
CA GLN A 18 9.54 -32.14 -16.31
C GLN A 18 8.76 -31.95 -15.00
N GLY A 19 7.43 -31.90 -15.04
CA GLY A 19 6.57 -31.84 -13.86
C GLY A 19 6.52 -30.49 -13.13
N VAL A 20 7.05 -29.42 -13.74
CA VAL A 20 7.06 -28.08 -13.15
C VAL A 20 5.77 -27.32 -13.50
N LYS A 21 5.27 -26.48 -12.58
CA LYS A 21 3.96 -25.81 -12.73
C LYS A 21 3.90 -24.69 -13.78
N SER A 22 5.03 -24.16 -14.23
CA SER A 22 5.13 -23.16 -15.32
C SER A 22 6.58 -23.02 -15.80
N ALA A 23 6.80 -22.53 -17.02
CA ALA A 23 8.15 -22.16 -17.48
C ALA A 23 8.80 -21.13 -16.55
N SER A 24 8.02 -20.18 -16.03
CA SER A 24 8.53 -19.14 -15.13
C SER A 24 9.09 -19.69 -13.82
N GLN A 25 8.52 -20.80 -13.32
CA GLN A 25 9.04 -21.48 -12.14
C GLN A 25 10.30 -22.29 -12.51
N TRP A 26 10.26 -23.03 -13.62
CA TRP A 26 11.42 -23.80 -14.10
C TRP A 26 12.66 -22.90 -14.33
N ILE A 27 12.48 -21.75 -15.00
CA ILE A 27 13.54 -20.77 -15.25
C ILE A 27 14.04 -20.16 -13.94
N ALA A 28 13.14 -19.87 -12.99
CA ALA A 28 13.51 -19.37 -11.67
C ALA A 28 14.38 -20.36 -10.90
N ASP A 29 13.96 -21.63 -10.86
CA ASP A 29 14.69 -22.70 -10.17
C ASP A 29 16.05 -22.97 -10.82
N ARG A 30 16.14 -22.93 -12.17
CA ARG A 30 17.42 -23.15 -12.86
C ARG A 30 18.38 -21.97 -12.86
N LEU A 31 17.90 -20.73 -12.82
CA LEU A 31 18.74 -19.54 -12.84
C LEU A 31 18.88 -18.86 -11.47
N GLN A 32 18.25 -19.42 -10.42
CA GLN A 32 18.28 -18.91 -9.05
C GLN A 32 17.79 -17.45 -8.97
N ILE A 33 16.69 -17.16 -9.68
CA ILE A 33 16.02 -15.85 -9.72
C ILE A 33 14.57 -15.97 -9.25
N ARG A 34 13.92 -14.86 -8.89
CA ARG A 34 12.49 -14.89 -8.56
C ARG A 34 11.64 -15.26 -9.79
N SER A 35 10.61 -16.08 -9.60
CA SER A 35 9.65 -16.46 -10.66
C SER A 35 8.96 -15.25 -11.30
N ALA A 36 8.78 -14.15 -10.57
CA ALA A 36 8.32 -12.87 -11.14
C ALA A 36 9.27 -12.29 -12.21
N THR A 37 10.59 -12.43 -12.04
CA THR A 37 11.59 -11.98 -13.02
C THR A 37 11.51 -12.83 -14.28
N ALA A 38 11.38 -14.16 -14.13
CA ALA A 38 11.21 -15.08 -15.25
C ALA A 38 9.90 -14.82 -16.03
N ARG A 39 8.78 -14.55 -15.34
CA ARG A 39 7.52 -14.14 -16.00
C ARG A 39 7.68 -12.87 -16.83
N GLU A 40 8.41 -11.88 -16.34
CA GLU A 40 8.67 -10.67 -17.13
C GLU A 40 9.53 -10.95 -18.37
N TRP A 41 10.52 -11.86 -18.30
CA TRP A 41 11.30 -12.25 -19.48
C TRP A 41 10.44 -12.97 -20.53
N ILE A 42 9.59 -13.91 -20.09
CA ILE A 42 8.62 -14.60 -20.95
C ILE A 42 7.66 -13.60 -21.60
N ARG A 43 6.99 -12.75 -20.80
CA ARG A 43 6.05 -11.74 -21.28
C ARG A 43 6.68 -10.80 -22.31
N VAL A 44 7.87 -10.27 -22.02
CA VAL A 44 8.58 -9.39 -22.96
C VAL A 44 8.94 -10.14 -24.24
N GLY A 45 9.43 -11.39 -24.13
CA GLY A 45 9.78 -12.20 -25.29
C GLY A 45 8.59 -12.56 -26.19
N HIS A 46 7.39 -12.75 -25.64
CA HIS A 46 6.17 -12.91 -26.44
C HIS A 46 5.77 -11.58 -27.10
N ALA A 47 5.73 -10.49 -26.36
CA ALA A 47 5.30 -9.18 -26.88
C ALA A 47 6.21 -8.68 -28.03
N LEU A 48 7.52 -8.88 -27.94
CA LEU A 48 8.47 -8.47 -28.97
C LEU A 48 8.29 -9.20 -30.33
N ARG A 49 7.56 -10.32 -30.39
CA ARG A 49 7.21 -10.99 -31.66
C ARG A 49 6.26 -10.18 -32.54
N HIS A 50 5.50 -9.28 -31.93
CA HIS A 50 4.51 -8.41 -32.58
C HIS A 50 4.95 -6.95 -32.60
N LEU A 51 6.16 -6.65 -32.10
CA LEU A 51 6.74 -5.32 -31.95
C LEU A 51 8.16 -5.30 -32.54
N PRO A 52 8.28 -5.36 -33.88
CA PRO A 52 9.57 -5.50 -34.57
C PRO A 52 10.47 -4.27 -34.45
N LEU A 53 9.93 -3.05 -34.34
CA LEU A 53 10.76 -1.84 -34.19
C LEU A 53 11.40 -1.78 -32.79
N ILE A 54 10.65 -2.16 -31.76
CA ILE A 54 11.12 -2.24 -30.37
C ILE A 54 12.12 -3.39 -30.22
N ASP A 55 11.87 -4.55 -30.86
CA ASP A 55 12.84 -5.66 -30.82
C ASP A 55 14.15 -5.30 -31.53
N ALA A 56 14.07 -4.67 -32.71
CA ALA A 56 15.25 -4.17 -33.41
C ALA A 56 16.04 -3.15 -32.57
N ALA A 57 15.36 -2.17 -31.96
CA ALA A 57 16.00 -1.16 -31.10
C ALA A 57 16.61 -1.78 -29.82
N LEU A 58 16.00 -2.81 -29.25
CA LEU A 58 16.55 -3.55 -28.11
C LEU A 58 17.76 -4.40 -28.52
N ALA A 59 17.71 -5.05 -29.69
CA ALA A 59 18.79 -5.85 -30.24
C ALA A 59 20.01 -5.00 -30.62
N ALA A 60 19.79 -3.79 -31.14
CA ALA A 60 20.81 -2.79 -31.44
C ALA A 60 21.36 -2.07 -30.19
N GLY A 61 20.70 -2.20 -29.03
CA GLY A 61 21.09 -1.52 -27.79
C GLY A 61 20.70 -0.05 -27.72
N GLU A 62 19.91 0.47 -28.66
CA GLU A 62 19.38 1.84 -28.64
C GLU A 62 18.45 2.10 -27.44
N ILE A 63 17.74 1.05 -27.02
CA ILE A 63 16.91 1.06 -25.81
C ILE A 63 17.37 -0.03 -24.85
N SER A 64 17.35 0.27 -23.55
CA SER A 64 17.64 -0.72 -22.51
C SER A 64 16.47 -1.69 -22.34
N TYR A 65 16.74 -2.89 -21.79
CA TYR A 65 15.71 -3.85 -21.41
C TYR A 65 14.63 -3.23 -20.51
N ALA A 66 15.00 -2.30 -19.62
CA ALA A 66 14.04 -1.57 -18.79
C ALA A 66 13.03 -0.76 -19.62
N LYS A 67 13.47 -0.07 -20.67
CA LYS A 67 12.59 0.65 -21.61
C LYS A 67 11.72 -0.32 -22.41
N ALA A 68 12.30 -1.38 -23.00
CA ALA A 68 11.53 -2.38 -23.75
C ALA A 68 10.46 -3.07 -22.88
N ARG A 69 10.76 -3.37 -21.61
CA ARG A 69 9.80 -3.94 -20.64
C ARG A 69 8.63 -3.00 -20.32
N ILE A 70 8.83 -1.68 -20.40
CA ILE A 70 7.77 -0.66 -20.27
C ILE A 70 6.97 -0.58 -21.56
N LEU A 71 7.62 -0.43 -22.72
CA LEU A 71 6.96 -0.29 -24.03
C LEU A 71 6.04 -1.46 -24.35
N THR A 72 6.50 -2.69 -24.14
CA THR A 72 5.74 -3.95 -24.35
C THR A 72 4.51 -4.13 -23.44
N ARG A 73 4.07 -3.11 -22.70
CA ARG A 73 2.80 -3.06 -21.95
C ARG A 73 1.77 -2.11 -22.55
N TRP A 74 2.19 -1.25 -23.48
CA TRP A 74 1.39 -0.15 -24.02
C TRP A 74 1.45 -0.07 -25.55
N ALA A 75 2.53 -0.56 -26.16
CA ALA A 75 2.69 -0.59 -27.60
C ALA A 75 1.88 -1.74 -28.22
N ASP A 76 1.10 -1.38 -29.23
CA ASP A 76 0.52 -2.24 -30.25
C ASP A 76 1.16 -1.90 -31.62
N VAL A 77 0.64 -2.49 -32.70
CA VAL A 77 1.19 -2.33 -34.06
C VAL A 77 1.07 -0.88 -34.55
N ASP A 78 0.03 -0.14 -34.15
CA ASP A 78 -0.25 1.21 -34.62
C ASP A 78 0.52 2.28 -33.81
N SER A 79 0.73 2.05 -32.52
CA SER A 79 1.43 2.97 -31.61
C SER A 79 2.94 2.71 -31.49
N GLU A 80 3.45 1.56 -31.96
CA GLU A 80 4.85 1.12 -31.75
C GLU A 80 5.88 2.22 -32.06
N ALA A 81 5.81 2.81 -33.25
CA ALA A 81 6.79 3.79 -33.72
C ALA A 81 6.79 5.07 -32.86
N GLN A 82 5.60 5.52 -32.43
CA GLN A 82 5.44 6.70 -31.59
C GLN A 82 6.05 6.47 -30.19
N LEU A 83 5.71 5.34 -29.55
CA LEU A 83 6.19 5.03 -28.21
C LEU A 83 7.71 4.73 -28.20
N LEU A 84 8.24 4.13 -29.27
CA LEU A 84 9.69 3.97 -29.45
C LEU A 84 10.41 5.32 -29.57
N GLY A 85 9.82 6.29 -30.27
CA GLY A 85 10.31 7.67 -30.31
C GLY A 85 10.46 8.28 -28.92
N LEU A 86 9.39 8.22 -28.11
CA LEU A 86 9.42 8.67 -26.71
C LEU A 86 10.48 7.93 -25.88
N ALA A 87 10.68 6.63 -26.12
CA ALA A 87 11.69 5.85 -25.42
C ALA A 87 13.12 6.24 -25.77
N ARG A 88 13.42 6.74 -26.98
CA ARG A 88 14.76 7.23 -27.32
C ARG A 88 15.09 8.50 -26.51
N GLU A 89 14.14 9.42 -26.36
CA GLU A 89 14.34 10.72 -25.67
C GLU A 89 14.28 10.68 -24.14
N ARG A 90 13.62 9.68 -23.54
CA ARG A 90 13.33 9.66 -22.09
C ARG A 90 14.11 8.59 -21.33
N THR A 91 14.36 8.84 -20.05
CA THR A 91 14.83 7.79 -19.12
C THR A 91 13.69 6.81 -18.83
N ALA A 92 14.00 5.58 -18.40
CA ALA A 92 12.99 4.58 -18.07
C ALA A 92 11.99 5.08 -17.01
N ASP A 93 12.47 5.81 -16.00
CA ASP A 93 11.65 6.36 -14.91
C ASP A 93 10.64 7.41 -15.38
N ARG A 94 10.98 8.15 -16.45
CA ARG A 94 10.11 9.18 -17.05
C ARG A 94 9.26 8.65 -18.20
N LEU A 95 9.60 7.48 -18.75
CA LEU A 95 8.95 6.92 -19.94
C LEU A 95 7.47 6.58 -19.68
N SER A 96 7.14 5.94 -18.56
CA SER A 96 5.74 5.60 -18.24
C SER A 96 4.81 6.81 -18.18
N VAL A 97 5.30 7.95 -17.67
CA VAL A 97 4.54 9.21 -17.63
C VAL A 97 4.43 9.85 -19.01
N ALA A 98 5.48 9.75 -19.83
CA ALA A 98 5.46 10.25 -21.20
C ALA A 98 4.47 9.45 -22.08
N ILE A 99 4.45 8.13 -21.97
CA ILE A 99 3.48 7.25 -22.64
C ILE A 99 2.05 7.60 -22.18
N ALA A 100 1.81 7.69 -20.87
CA ALA A 100 0.48 8.01 -20.35
C ALA A 100 -0.06 9.37 -20.83
N ARG A 101 0.83 10.36 -21.04
CA ARG A 101 0.46 11.64 -21.68
C ARG A 101 0.16 11.48 -23.16
N ALA A 102 1.04 10.84 -23.93
CA ALA A 102 0.84 10.65 -25.36
C ALA A 102 -0.43 9.85 -25.70
N LEU A 103 -0.82 8.90 -24.85
CA LEU A 103 -2.10 8.17 -24.97
C LEU A 103 -3.31 9.07 -24.65
N ALA A 104 -3.22 9.91 -23.61
CA ALA A 104 -4.27 10.88 -23.27
C ALA A 104 -4.43 11.98 -24.34
N ASP A 105 -3.32 12.46 -24.90
CA ASP A 105 -3.28 13.43 -26.00
C ASP A 105 -3.77 12.81 -27.34
N GLY A 106 -3.89 11.48 -27.42
CA GLY A 106 -4.32 10.72 -28.59
C GLY A 106 -5.83 10.75 -28.89
N GLY A 107 -6.61 11.54 -28.14
CA GLY A 107 -8.05 11.69 -28.33
C GLY A 107 -8.93 10.83 -27.42
N GLU A 108 -8.34 10.12 -26.45
CA GLU A 108 -9.08 9.42 -25.39
C GLU A 108 -9.97 10.41 -24.60
N THR A 109 -11.25 10.12 -24.49
CA THR A 109 -12.18 10.91 -23.65
C THR A 109 -11.91 10.71 -22.16
N ASP A 110 -12.38 11.63 -21.33
CA ASP A 110 -12.22 11.50 -19.87
C ASP A 110 -12.93 10.25 -19.32
N ASP A 111 -14.08 9.87 -19.91
CA ASP A 111 -14.84 8.67 -19.53
C ASP A 111 -14.09 7.37 -19.89
N GLU A 112 -13.52 7.27 -21.10
CA GLU A 112 -12.69 6.12 -21.51
C GLU A 112 -11.44 5.99 -20.63
N ARG A 113 -10.83 7.13 -20.28
CA ARG A 113 -9.66 7.19 -19.40
C ARG A 113 -10.00 6.69 -18.00
N ASP A 114 -11.10 7.18 -17.42
CA ASP A 114 -11.53 6.77 -16.09
C ASP A 114 -11.97 5.29 -16.06
N ALA A 115 -12.64 4.79 -17.11
CA ALA A 115 -12.95 3.36 -17.26
C ALA A 115 -11.68 2.51 -17.29
N ARG A 116 -10.68 2.87 -18.13
CA ARG A 116 -9.40 2.16 -18.24
C ARG A 116 -8.59 2.20 -16.94
N LEU A 117 -8.56 3.34 -16.26
CA LEU A 117 -7.88 3.49 -14.96
C LEU A 117 -8.61 2.71 -13.84
N HIS A 118 -9.93 2.67 -13.88
CA HIS A 118 -10.74 1.86 -12.97
C HIS A 118 -10.49 0.37 -13.19
N GLU A 119 -10.41 -0.09 -14.44
CA GLU A 119 -10.14 -1.50 -14.74
C GLU A 119 -8.73 -1.92 -14.31
N ALA A 120 -7.73 -1.05 -14.48
CA ALA A 120 -6.35 -1.32 -14.06
C ALA A 120 -6.11 -1.40 -12.52
N ARG A 121 -7.13 -1.11 -11.69
CA ARG A 121 -6.99 -1.10 -10.23
C ARG A 121 -6.71 -2.49 -9.66
N SER A 122 -5.83 -2.60 -8.67
CA SER A 122 -5.49 -3.90 -8.07
C SER A 122 -4.82 -3.75 -6.69
N VAL A 123 -5.13 -4.67 -5.78
CA VAL A 123 -4.37 -4.88 -4.54
C VAL A 123 -3.82 -6.29 -4.52
N THR A 124 -2.51 -6.38 -4.35
CA THR A 124 -1.74 -7.63 -4.31
C THR A 124 -0.86 -7.65 -3.08
N THR A 125 -0.73 -8.81 -2.44
CA THR A 125 -0.05 -8.99 -1.15
C THR A 125 0.86 -10.20 -1.22
N TRP A 126 2.08 -10.08 -0.68
CA TRP A 126 3.00 -11.21 -0.50
C TRP A 126 3.97 -10.90 0.64
N THR A 127 4.49 -11.93 1.30
CA THR A 127 5.63 -11.82 2.21
C THR A 127 6.92 -11.87 1.41
N ASP A 128 7.89 -11.02 1.71
CA ASP A 128 9.23 -11.09 1.12
C ASP A 128 10.21 -11.95 1.94
N GLY A 129 11.48 -11.98 1.54
CA GLY A 129 12.51 -12.81 2.18
C GLY A 129 12.93 -12.33 3.56
N ASP A 130 12.62 -11.08 3.92
CA ASP A 130 12.93 -10.48 5.22
C ASP A 130 11.76 -10.66 6.22
N GLY A 131 10.71 -11.40 5.82
CA GLY A 131 9.48 -11.60 6.59
C GLY A 131 8.50 -10.41 6.51
N MET A 132 8.73 -9.45 5.62
CA MET A 132 7.91 -8.24 5.52
C MET A 132 6.71 -8.47 4.59
N THR A 133 5.51 -8.18 5.06
CA THR A 133 4.30 -8.20 4.23
C THR A 133 4.27 -6.99 3.31
N VAL A 134 4.54 -7.21 2.03
CA VAL A 134 4.46 -6.18 0.99
C VAL A 134 3.05 -6.11 0.43
N VAL A 135 2.43 -4.93 0.56
CA VAL A 135 1.13 -4.60 -0.06
C VAL A 135 1.38 -3.68 -1.25
N ARG A 136 1.12 -4.17 -2.47
CA ARG A 136 1.16 -3.35 -3.69
C ARG A 136 -0.26 -2.99 -4.12
N VAL A 137 -0.51 -1.68 -4.10
CA VAL A 137 -1.77 -1.04 -4.47
C VAL A 137 -1.62 -0.32 -5.81
N VAL A 138 -2.61 -0.48 -6.69
CA VAL A 138 -2.80 0.30 -7.93
C VAL A 138 -4.23 0.83 -7.90
N VAL A 139 -4.39 2.14 -8.01
CA VAL A 139 -5.68 2.83 -8.02
C VAL A 139 -5.62 4.03 -8.98
N PRO A 140 -6.77 4.52 -9.50
CA PRO A 140 -6.82 5.75 -10.29
C PRO A 140 -6.16 6.95 -9.57
N PRO A 141 -5.55 7.91 -10.28
CA PRO A 141 -4.90 9.07 -9.65
C PRO A 141 -5.84 9.90 -8.79
N SER A 142 -7.13 10.00 -9.17
CA SER A 142 -8.20 10.65 -8.41
C SER A 142 -8.38 10.09 -6.99
N VAL A 143 -8.09 8.79 -6.80
CA VAL A 143 -8.15 8.10 -5.51
C VAL A 143 -6.77 8.06 -4.83
N GLY A 144 -5.72 7.74 -5.59
CA GLY A 144 -4.37 7.56 -5.05
C GLY A 144 -3.71 8.86 -4.57
N LYS A 145 -3.97 10.01 -5.23
CA LYS A 145 -3.35 11.29 -4.84
C LYS A 145 -3.83 11.80 -3.48
N PRO A 146 -5.14 11.79 -3.14
CA PRO A 146 -5.60 12.06 -1.78
C PRO A 146 -4.98 11.15 -0.72
N ILE A 147 -4.86 9.84 -0.98
CA ILE A 147 -4.28 8.87 -0.04
C ILE A 147 -2.80 9.22 0.25
N VAL A 148 -1.99 9.46 -0.81
CA VAL A 148 -0.58 9.85 -0.64
C VAL A 148 -0.46 11.16 0.13
N ALA A 149 -1.26 12.17 -0.21
CA ALA A 149 -1.25 13.45 0.51
C ALA A 149 -1.62 13.32 2.01
N ALA A 150 -2.55 12.42 2.35
CA ALA A 150 -2.90 12.11 3.74
C ALA A 150 -1.77 11.40 4.50
N ILE A 151 -1.04 10.49 3.83
CA ILE A 151 0.15 9.83 4.38
C ILE A 151 1.27 10.86 4.62
N ASP A 152 1.57 11.70 3.62
CA ASP A 152 2.60 12.75 3.73
C ASP A 152 2.29 13.73 4.88
N GLU A 153 1.01 14.11 5.03
CA GLU A 153 0.52 14.94 6.13
C GLU A 153 0.67 14.25 7.50
N LEU A 154 0.41 12.94 7.59
CA LEU A 154 0.63 12.17 8.83
C LEU A 154 2.11 12.04 9.17
N VAL A 155 2.97 11.75 8.19
CA VAL A 155 4.43 11.73 8.34
C VAL A 155 4.93 13.08 8.86
N ARG A 156 4.44 14.19 8.28
CA ARG A 156 4.76 15.56 8.71
C ARG A 156 4.30 15.85 10.15
N ARG A 157 3.19 15.28 10.61
CA ARG A 157 2.73 15.39 12.02
C ARG A 157 3.61 14.58 12.96
N ILE A 158 3.91 13.33 12.62
CA ILE A 158 4.78 12.45 13.43
C ILE A 158 6.17 13.08 13.58
N ALA A 159 6.76 13.58 12.50
CA ALA A 159 8.05 14.26 12.52
C ALA A 159 8.05 15.61 13.26
N ALA A 160 6.87 16.16 13.60
CA ALA A 160 6.71 17.38 14.38
C ALA A 160 6.36 17.12 15.86
N LEU A 161 6.18 15.87 16.27
CA LEU A 161 6.10 15.52 17.69
C LEU A 161 7.49 15.76 18.32
N PRO A 162 7.58 16.46 19.46
CA PRO A 162 8.84 16.49 20.20
C PRO A 162 9.21 15.05 20.59
N PRO A 163 10.51 14.71 20.67
CA PRO A 163 10.89 13.50 21.37
C PRO A 163 10.31 13.58 22.79
N GLU A 164 9.69 12.50 23.26
CA GLU A 164 9.35 12.34 24.67
C GLU A 164 10.61 12.72 25.48
N GLY A 165 10.47 13.70 26.38
CA GLY A 165 11.48 13.89 27.41
C GLY A 165 11.64 12.59 28.20
N PRO A 166 12.75 12.39 28.93
CA PRO A 166 12.87 11.20 29.78
C PRO A 166 11.60 11.10 30.64
N VAL A 167 10.86 10.00 30.47
CA VAL A 167 9.70 9.71 31.30
C VAL A 167 10.26 9.59 32.70
N ASP A 168 10.02 10.60 33.54
CA ASP A 168 10.43 10.59 34.94
C ASP A 168 9.84 9.32 35.55
N ALA A 169 10.72 8.35 35.83
CA ALA A 169 10.32 7.11 36.46
C ALA A 169 9.61 7.49 37.77
N PRO A 170 8.44 6.90 38.07
CA PRO A 170 7.69 7.27 39.25
C PRO A 170 8.59 7.11 40.47
N THR A 171 8.96 8.25 41.06
CA THR A 171 9.80 8.31 42.25
C THR A 171 8.99 7.77 43.40
N VAL A 172 9.10 6.46 43.62
CA VAL A 172 8.56 5.78 44.79
C VAL A 172 9.16 6.48 46.02
N PRO A 173 8.36 7.18 46.84
CA PRO A 173 8.89 7.83 48.02
C PRO A 173 9.11 6.76 49.09
N ASP A 174 10.37 6.47 49.39
CA ASP A 174 10.73 5.55 50.46
C ASP A 174 10.35 6.15 51.83
N GLY A 175 9.63 5.37 52.65
CA GLY A 175 9.54 5.57 54.10
C GLY A 175 8.58 6.65 54.63
N ALA A 176 7.44 6.21 55.18
CA ALA A 176 6.54 7.03 56.01
C ALA A 176 7.12 7.26 57.44
N PRO A 177 6.54 8.13 58.29
CA PRO A 177 5.29 7.77 58.99
C PRO A 177 4.27 8.93 59.18
N ALA A 178 3.13 8.60 59.80
CA ALA A 178 1.92 9.44 59.89
C ALA A 178 1.94 10.52 61.00
N GLY A 179 1.17 11.60 60.79
CA GLY A 179 0.70 12.51 61.84
C GLY A 179 0.29 13.92 61.39
N ALA A 180 -0.70 14.51 62.08
CA ALA A 180 -1.07 15.95 62.12
C ALA A 180 -1.76 16.64 60.90
N VAL A 181 -3.07 16.38 60.74
CA VAL A 181 -4.21 17.32 60.95
C VAL A 181 -4.05 18.85 60.66
N CYS A 182 -5.01 19.39 59.86
CA CYS A 182 -5.45 20.80 59.70
C CYS A 182 -4.45 21.84 59.12
N GLU A 183 -4.85 22.97 58.51
CA GLU A 183 -6.16 23.66 58.43
C GLU A 183 -6.34 24.46 57.11
N GLN A 184 -7.52 25.03 56.86
CA GLN A 184 -7.89 25.82 55.65
C GLN A 184 -7.56 27.32 55.75
N LYS A 185 -7.75 28.05 54.62
CA LYS A 185 -7.85 29.53 54.38
C LYS A 185 -6.63 30.16 53.66
N VAL A 186 -6.71 31.26 52.89
CA VAL A 186 -7.83 32.11 52.39
C VAL A 186 -7.37 32.84 51.11
N VAL A 187 -8.29 32.94 50.14
CA VAL A 187 -8.69 34.02 49.18
C VAL A 187 -7.84 35.30 48.95
N ASP A 188 -8.17 35.95 47.82
CA ASP A 188 -7.94 37.36 47.39
C ASP A 188 -6.63 37.64 46.60
N GLU A 189 -6.68 38.10 45.34
CA GLU A 189 -7.00 39.46 44.81
C GLU A 189 -5.89 40.50 45.15
N VAL A 190 -5.48 41.46 44.30
CA VAL A 190 -5.64 41.74 42.84
C VAL A 190 -4.61 42.85 42.48
N THR A 191 -4.53 43.33 41.21
CA THR A 191 -3.84 44.60 40.79
C THR A 191 -2.28 44.69 40.94
N GLU A 192 -1.49 45.48 40.18
CA GLU A 192 -1.72 46.27 38.94
C GLU A 192 -0.39 46.59 38.19
N SER A 193 -0.52 47.09 36.95
CA SER A 193 0.26 48.18 36.30
C SER A 193 1.81 48.19 36.44
N GLY A 194 2.57 48.01 35.34
CA GLY A 194 2.99 49.12 34.46
C GLY A 194 4.51 49.37 34.59
N GLN A 195 5.26 50.07 33.72
CA GLN A 195 4.95 50.86 32.52
C GLN A 195 6.15 50.82 31.53
N ASN A 196 5.85 50.92 30.23
CA ASN A 196 6.57 51.60 29.12
C ASN A 196 8.12 51.70 29.02
N ALA A 197 8.62 51.17 27.88
CA ALA A 197 9.50 51.76 26.83
C ALA A 197 9.91 53.27 26.93
N PRO A 198 10.97 53.79 26.23
CA PRO A 198 11.46 53.43 24.87
C PRO A 198 13.03 53.44 24.73
N ALA A 199 13.76 53.63 23.61
CA ALA A 199 13.47 53.99 22.20
C ALA A 199 14.63 53.58 21.21
N GLY A 200 14.32 53.51 19.89
CA GLY A 200 15.28 53.69 18.78
C GLY A 200 16.07 52.44 18.30
N ALA A 201 16.32 52.21 16.99
CA ALA A 201 15.87 52.90 15.78
C ALA A 201 15.93 52.00 14.53
N THR A 202 15.08 52.29 13.53
CA THR A 202 15.22 52.11 12.06
C THR A 202 16.07 50.95 11.49
N GLY A 203 15.59 50.08 10.59
CA GLY A 203 14.27 49.94 9.98
C GLY A 203 14.33 49.47 8.52
N ARG A 204 13.39 48.59 8.10
CA ARG A 204 12.83 48.53 6.73
C ARG A 204 11.66 47.55 6.67
N GLN A 205 10.51 48.03 6.20
CA GLN A 205 9.36 47.18 5.87
C GLN A 205 9.50 46.70 4.42
N SER A 206 9.17 45.43 4.15
CA SER A 206 8.48 45.05 2.91
C SER A 206 7.46 43.98 3.24
N VAL A 207 6.20 44.30 3.01
CA VAL A 207 5.04 43.49 3.41
C VAL A 207 4.88 42.30 2.47
N SER A 208 4.72 41.10 3.04
CA SER A 208 4.07 39.97 2.36
C SER A 208 3.06 39.40 3.33
N ALA A 209 1.77 39.61 3.06
CA ALA A 209 0.70 39.07 3.87
C ALA A 209 0.61 37.55 3.61
N PRO A 210 0.46 36.70 4.66
CA PRO A 210 0.17 35.29 4.44
C PRO A 210 -1.18 35.16 3.71
N PRO A 211 -1.32 34.26 2.73
CA PRO A 211 -2.60 34.04 2.06
C PRO A 211 -3.64 33.59 3.09
N PRO A 212 -4.93 33.94 2.91
CA PRO A 212 -5.97 33.57 3.85
C PRO A 212 -6.01 32.05 4.01
N LYS A 213 -5.96 31.58 5.25
CA LYS A 213 -6.20 30.17 5.58
C LYS A 213 -7.64 29.83 5.22
N VAL A 214 -7.86 29.38 3.98
CA VAL A 214 -9.12 28.77 3.58
C VAL A 214 -9.21 27.42 4.28
N SER A 215 -9.71 27.44 5.52
CA SER A 215 -10.12 26.25 6.26
C SER A 215 -11.33 25.63 5.55
N ARG A 216 -11.08 25.01 4.40
CA ARG A 216 -12.07 24.21 3.70
C ARG A 216 -12.25 22.93 4.51
N GLN A 217 -13.16 22.99 5.49
CA GLN A 217 -13.71 21.79 6.09
C GLN A 217 -14.16 20.89 4.95
N MET A 218 -13.54 19.71 4.83
CA MET A 218 -14.06 18.64 4.00
C MET A 218 -15.31 18.11 4.72
N SER A 219 -16.45 18.77 4.50
CA SER A 219 -17.74 18.10 4.66
C SER A 219 -17.80 17.03 3.58
N ALA A 220 -17.38 15.82 3.95
CA ALA A 220 -17.49 14.64 3.10
C ALA A 220 -18.96 14.49 2.66
N PRO A 221 -19.24 14.06 1.41
CA PRO A 221 -20.59 13.74 1.02
C PRO A 221 -21.11 12.59 1.89
N THR A 222 -22.21 12.82 2.60
CA THR A 222 -22.83 11.86 3.52
C THR A 222 -23.61 10.76 2.78
N ASP A 223 -22.97 10.10 1.81
CA ASP A 223 -23.37 8.72 1.47
C ASP A 223 -23.10 7.88 2.73
N SER A 224 -24.08 7.09 3.18
CA SER A 224 -23.83 6.18 4.29
C SER A 224 -22.73 5.20 3.89
N LEU A 225 -21.93 4.74 4.86
CA LEU A 225 -21.02 3.62 4.64
C LEU A 225 -21.78 2.41 4.07
N VAL A 226 -23.02 2.21 4.51
CA VAL A 226 -23.93 1.18 4.01
C VAL A 226 -24.24 1.38 2.53
N ASP A 227 -24.54 2.61 2.09
CA ASP A 227 -24.83 2.92 0.69
C ASP A 227 -23.58 2.72 -0.19
N THR A 228 -22.41 3.10 0.32
CA THR A 228 -21.12 2.89 -0.36
C THR A 228 -20.83 1.40 -0.54
N LEU A 229 -20.98 0.60 0.53
CA LEU A 229 -20.80 -0.85 0.48
C LEU A 229 -21.84 -1.53 -0.42
N HIS A 230 -23.09 -1.05 -0.43
CA HIS A 230 -24.15 -1.56 -1.31
C HIS A 230 -23.86 -1.25 -2.79
N LYS A 231 -23.44 -0.02 -3.11
CA LYS A 231 -23.00 0.38 -4.47
C LYS A 231 -21.83 -0.49 -4.96
N ILE A 232 -20.90 -0.86 -4.09
CA ILE A 232 -19.78 -1.77 -4.41
C ILE A 232 -20.26 -3.22 -4.54
N GLY A 233 -21.13 -3.69 -3.64
CA GLY A 233 -21.71 -5.03 -3.67
C GLY A 233 -22.46 -5.32 -4.97
N LEU A 234 -23.23 -4.35 -5.47
CA LEU A 234 -23.92 -4.41 -6.77
C LEU A 234 -22.95 -4.43 -7.96
N ARG A 235 -21.76 -3.83 -7.86
CA ARG A 235 -20.72 -3.91 -8.91
C ARG A 235 -20.01 -5.26 -8.92
N TRP A 236 -19.86 -5.88 -7.76
CA TRP A 236 -19.30 -7.24 -7.65
C TRP A 236 -20.32 -8.32 -8.04
N HIS A 237 -21.62 -8.02 -7.89
CA HIS A 237 -22.73 -8.92 -8.20
C HIS A 237 -23.82 -8.18 -9.02
N PRO A 238 -23.56 -7.87 -10.30
CA PRO A 238 -24.54 -7.17 -11.13
C PRO A 238 -25.78 -8.05 -11.39
N SER A 239 -26.96 -7.52 -11.05
CA SER A 239 -28.24 -8.16 -11.32
C SER A 239 -28.76 -7.78 -12.71
N GLY A 240 -28.21 -8.39 -13.77
CA GLY A 240 -28.57 -8.09 -15.16
C GLY A 240 -28.05 -9.12 -16.15
N HIS A 241 -28.58 -9.10 -17.38
CA HIS A 241 -28.30 -10.10 -18.43
C HIS A 241 -27.30 -9.64 -19.51
N ASP A 242 -26.75 -8.43 -19.42
CA ASP A 242 -25.78 -7.92 -20.39
C ASP A 242 -24.33 -8.34 -20.09
N GLU A 243 -23.47 -8.13 -21.08
CA GLU A 243 -22.17 -8.78 -21.27
C GLU A 243 -21.25 -8.77 -20.02
N TRP A 244 -20.78 -9.96 -19.65
CA TRP A 244 -20.46 -10.29 -18.25
C TRP A 244 -18.95 -10.20 -17.94
N THR A 245 -18.56 -9.27 -17.06
CA THR A 245 -17.21 -9.24 -16.46
C THR A 245 -17.27 -9.03 -14.94
N PHE A 246 -17.01 -10.10 -14.17
CA PHE A 246 -16.81 -9.97 -12.73
C PHE A 246 -15.47 -9.28 -12.42
N PRO A 247 -15.42 -8.36 -11.44
CA PRO A 247 -14.14 -7.84 -10.96
C PRO A 247 -13.33 -8.96 -10.32
N SER A 248 -12.07 -9.09 -10.72
CA SER A 248 -11.10 -10.00 -10.13
C SER A 248 -10.93 -9.76 -8.63
N LEU A 249 -10.48 -10.79 -7.89
CA LEU A 249 -10.19 -10.65 -6.45
C LEU A 249 -9.20 -9.51 -6.15
N ALA A 250 -8.28 -9.20 -7.08
CA ALA A 250 -7.36 -8.08 -6.94
C ALA A 250 -8.07 -6.72 -7.04
N GLN A 251 -9.07 -6.58 -7.92
CA GLN A 251 -9.91 -5.39 -8.04
C GLN A 251 -10.86 -5.25 -6.85
N GLN A 252 -11.49 -6.35 -6.40
CA GLN A 252 -12.32 -6.37 -5.19
C GLN A 252 -11.53 -5.95 -3.95
N ARG A 253 -10.29 -6.45 -3.79
CA ARG A 253 -9.38 -6.01 -2.72
C ARG A 253 -8.99 -4.53 -2.84
N ALA A 254 -8.89 -3.99 -4.05
CA ALA A 254 -8.64 -2.56 -4.25
C ALA A 254 -9.84 -1.71 -3.83
N ASP A 255 -11.05 -2.08 -4.25
CA ASP A 255 -12.30 -1.42 -3.83
C ASP A 255 -12.44 -1.44 -2.30
N ALA A 256 -12.22 -2.61 -1.67
CA ALA A 256 -12.28 -2.77 -0.21
C ALA A 256 -11.23 -1.93 0.54
N LEU A 257 -9.99 -1.88 0.04
CA LEU A 257 -8.92 -1.05 0.63
C LEU A 257 -9.23 0.44 0.50
N VAL A 258 -9.79 0.88 -0.62
CA VAL A 258 -10.19 2.28 -0.82
C VAL A 258 -11.32 2.67 0.15
N VAL A 259 -12.30 1.79 0.38
CA VAL A 259 -13.33 2.03 1.41
C VAL A 259 -12.72 2.10 2.81
N LEU A 260 -11.75 1.23 3.14
CA LEU A 260 -11.10 1.26 4.45
C LEU A 260 -10.24 2.53 4.68
N LEU A 261 -9.60 3.05 3.62
CA LEU A 261 -8.77 4.25 3.70
C LEU A 261 -9.57 5.57 3.66
N LEU A 262 -10.70 5.60 2.95
CA LEU A 262 -11.54 6.81 2.82
C LEU A 262 -12.71 6.83 3.82
N GLY A 263 -13.15 5.66 4.30
CA GLY A 263 -14.26 5.49 5.24
C GLY A 263 -13.77 5.10 6.63
N ALA A 264 -13.43 6.08 7.46
CA ALA A 264 -12.92 5.90 8.83
C ALA A 264 -13.93 5.27 9.85
N GLY A 265 -15.04 4.69 9.37
CA GLY A 265 -16.10 4.10 10.19
C GLY A 265 -16.25 2.58 10.06
N VAL A 266 -15.41 1.88 9.27
CA VAL A 266 -15.49 0.42 9.14
C VAL A 266 -14.81 -0.27 10.33
N GLN A 267 -15.61 -0.77 11.28
CA GLN A 267 -15.11 -1.70 12.31
C GLN A 267 -15.00 -3.11 11.72
N VAL A 268 -13.78 -3.52 11.35
CA VAL A 268 -13.50 -4.88 10.86
C VAL A 268 -12.90 -5.72 11.97
N SER A 269 -13.56 -6.83 12.32
CA SER A 269 -12.95 -7.88 13.16
C SER A 269 -12.32 -8.93 12.24
N THR A 270 -11.02 -9.16 12.38
CA THR A 270 -10.25 -10.13 11.59
C THR A 270 -9.66 -11.18 12.53
N GLU A 271 -9.80 -12.46 12.20
CA GLU A 271 -9.12 -13.55 12.89
C GLU A 271 -7.77 -13.81 12.19
N VAL A 272 -6.67 -13.72 12.95
CA VAL A 272 -5.30 -13.99 12.48
C VAL A 272 -4.78 -15.20 13.24
N VAL A 273 -4.26 -16.19 12.53
CA VAL A 273 -3.79 -17.45 13.10
C VAL A 273 -2.27 -17.43 13.22
N PHE A 274 -1.78 -17.79 14.41
CA PHE A 274 -0.36 -17.97 14.70
C PHE A 274 -0.10 -19.41 15.15
N HIS A 275 0.94 -20.03 14.62
CA HIS A 275 1.46 -21.30 15.10
C HIS A 275 2.64 -21.04 16.03
N VAL A 276 2.43 -21.24 17.34
CA VAL A 276 3.49 -21.14 18.35
C VAL A 276 4.04 -22.53 18.65
N ARG A 277 5.36 -22.68 18.64
CA ARG A 277 6.11 -23.91 18.87
C ARG A 277 7.32 -23.65 19.77
N GLY A 278 7.98 -24.70 20.25
CA GLY A 278 9.18 -24.57 21.10
C GLY A 278 10.40 -23.96 20.41
N ASP A 279 10.38 -23.91 19.07
CA ASP A 279 11.41 -23.31 18.20
C ASP A 279 11.02 -21.91 17.66
N GLY A 280 9.87 -21.37 18.07
CA GLY A 280 9.42 -20.02 17.72
C GLY A 280 7.96 -19.95 17.25
N ALA A 281 7.54 -18.78 16.75
CA ALA A 281 6.20 -18.54 16.25
C ALA A 281 6.19 -18.20 14.75
N THR A 282 5.15 -18.65 14.04
CA THR A 282 4.91 -18.33 12.62
C THR A 282 3.46 -17.93 12.38
N PHE A 283 3.19 -17.21 11.29
CA PHE A 283 1.86 -17.10 10.70
C PHE A 283 1.42 -18.43 10.06
N ASP A 284 0.18 -18.50 9.58
CA ASP A 284 -0.40 -19.65 8.86
C ASP A 284 0.29 -19.94 7.52
N ASP A 285 0.83 -18.91 6.86
CA ASP A 285 1.68 -19.06 5.66
C ASP A 285 3.12 -19.53 5.96
N GLY A 286 3.47 -19.69 7.24
CA GLY A 286 4.80 -20.09 7.70
C GLY A 286 5.79 -18.94 7.91
N THR A 287 5.41 -17.68 7.67
CA THR A 287 6.25 -16.51 7.92
C THR A 287 6.62 -16.41 9.40
N PRO A 288 7.91 -16.32 9.77
CA PRO A 288 8.32 -16.23 11.17
C PRO A 288 7.90 -14.89 11.79
N THR A 289 7.55 -14.91 13.08
CA THR A 289 7.25 -13.73 13.88
C THR A 289 7.86 -13.85 15.27
N THR A 290 7.90 -12.76 16.03
CA THR A 290 8.42 -12.76 17.39
C THR A 290 7.29 -12.83 18.42
N ASP A 291 7.54 -13.53 19.53
CA ASP A 291 6.59 -13.58 20.64
C ASP A 291 6.22 -12.17 21.13
N SER A 292 7.19 -11.24 21.17
CA SER A 292 6.96 -9.82 21.50
C SER A 292 6.10 -9.05 20.49
N ALA A 293 5.96 -9.52 19.24
CA ALA A 293 4.99 -8.99 18.28
C ALA A 293 3.59 -9.57 18.53
N ILE A 294 3.51 -10.86 18.86
CA ILE A 294 2.25 -11.52 19.24
C ILE A 294 1.69 -10.90 20.53
N PHE A 295 2.50 -10.79 21.60
CA PHE A 295 2.10 -10.23 22.89
C PHE A 295 1.48 -8.83 22.74
N ARG A 296 2.09 -7.95 21.94
CA ARG A 296 1.56 -6.60 21.66
C ARG A 296 0.20 -6.58 20.95
N GLN A 297 -0.25 -7.67 20.34
CA GLN A 297 -1.60 -7.78 19.80
C GLN A 297 -2.61 -8.38 20.79
N LEU A 298 -2.17 -9.15 21.80
CA LEU A 298 -3.09 -9.80 22.75
C LEU A 298 -3.90 -8.77 23.56
N ASP A 299 -3.29 -7.64 23.93
CA ASP A 299 -3.91 -6.54 24.70
C ASP A 299 -5.11 -5.88 23.98
N GLN A 300 -5.29 -6.15 22.69
CA GLN A 300 -6.37 -5.61 21.86
C GLN A 300 -7.20 -6.71 21.16
N ALA A 301 -6.89 -8.00 21.38
CA ALA A 301 -7.40 -9.10 20.57
C ALA A 301 -8.17 -10.17 21.37
N PHE A 302 -9.15 -10.79 20.72
CA PHE A 302 -9.82 -11.99 21.23
C PHE A 302 -8.97 -13.23 20.94
N VAL A 303 -8.37 -13.81 21.98
CA VAL A 303 -7.46 -14.96 21.83
C VAL A 303 -8.22 -16.28 21.88
N ARG A 304 -7.96 -17.17 20.92
CA ARG A 304 -8.37 -18.58 20.93
C ARG A 304 -7.13 -19.46 20.92
N LEU A 305 -7.01 -20.37 21.89
CA LEU A 305 -5.95 -21.37 21.90
C LEU A 305 -6.41 -22.61 21.12
N LEU A 306 -5.68 -22.95 20.05
CA LEU A 306 -5.92 -24.16 19.26
C LEU A 306 -4.78 -25.17 19.50
N ILE A 307 -5.09 -26.31 20.11
CA ILE A 307 -4.16 -27.43 20.29
C ILE A 307 -4.48 -28.46 19.22
N HIS A 308 -3.47 -29.00 18.54
CA HIS A 308 -3.68 -30.04 17.53
C HIS A 308 -3.82 -31.40 18.22
N ASP A 309 -4.83 -32.19 17.83
CA ASP A 309 -4.98 -33.59 18.28
C ASP A 309 -3.96 -34.53 17.59
N ALA A 310 -4.05 -35.83 17.90
CA ALA A 310 -3.16 -36.85 17.32
C ALA A 310 -3.28 -36.96 15.78
N ASP A 311 -4.43 -36.60 15.20
CA ASP A 311 -4.69 -36.57 13.76
C ASP A 311 -4.31 -35.21 13.12
N ARG A 312 -3.70 -34.30 13.90
CA ARG A 312 -3.41 -32.89 13.54
C ARG A 312 -4.64 -32.05 13.24
N ARG A 313 -5.80 -32.36 13.81
CA ARG A 313 -6.97 -31.46 13.76
C ARG A 313 -6.89 -30.42 14.88
N PRO A 314 -7.15 -29.13 14.61
CA PRO A 314 -7.15 -28.10 15.65
C PRO A 314 -8.38 -28.24 16.56
N VAL A 315 -8.13 -28.50 17.85
CA VAL A 315 -9.11 -28.51 18.93
C VAL A 315 -9.02 -27.20 19.70
N ASN A 316 -10.16 -26.52 19.89
CA ASN A 316 -10.19 -25.30 20.68
C ASN A 316 -10.06 -25.62 22.18
N ALA A 317 -8.94 -25.21 22.78
CA ALA A 317 -8.60 -25.40 24.17
C ALA A 317 -8.82 -24.15 25.04
N SER A 318 -9.42 -23.08 24.51
CA SER A 318 -9.74 -21.88 25.29
C SER A 318 -11.00 -22.05 26.14
N SER A 319 -10.83 -22.05 27.47
CA SER A 319 -11.92 -22.09 28.45
C SER A 319 -12.59 -20.71 28.56
N ALA A 320 -13.61 -20.49 27.73
CA ALA A 320 -14.28 -19.20 27.50
C ALA A 320 -13.37 -18.12 26.88
N ARG A 321 -13.98 -17.18 26.15
CA ARG A 321 -13.26 -16.10 25.46
C ARG A 321 -12.62 -15.19 26.51
N ARG A 322 -11.29 -15.09 26.52
CA ARG A 322 -10.62 -13.99 27.21
C ARG A 322 -10.96 -12.71 26.45
N LEU A 323 -11.61 -11.78 27.16
CA LEU A 323 -11.79 -10.40 26.72
C LEU A 323 -10.46 -9.66 26.87
N PRO A 324 -10.20 -8.60 26.08
CA PRO A 324 -9.14 -7.65 26.38
C PRO A 324 -9.33 -7.08 27.80
N THR A 325 -8.24 -6.93 28.54
CA THR A 325 -8.19 -6.33 29.89
C THR A 325 -7.66 -4.92 29.83
#